data_AF-A0A357L603-F1
#
_entry.id   AF-A0A357L603-F1
#
_cell.length_a   1.000
_cell.length_b   1.000
_cell.length_c   1.000
_cell.angle_alpha   90.00
_cell.angle_beta   90.00
_cell.angle_gamma   90.00
#
_symmetry.space_group_name_H-M   'P 1'
#
loop_
_entity.id
_entity.type
_entity.pdbx_description
1 polymer ?
#
loop_
_entity_poly.entity_id
_entity_poly.type
_entity_poly.pdbx_seq_one_letter_code
_entity_poly.pdbx_strand_id
1 'polypeptide(L)' 'VTLLNALKQTGGKRGVASLCIGGGEATSLAVELL' A
#
# COMPACT_ATOMS: atom_id res chain seq x y z
N VAL A 1 -2.49 -9.79 -7.29
CA VAL A 1 -3.25 -8.59 -6.86
C VAL A 1 -2.34 -7.74 -5.98
N THR A 2 -2.20 -6.43 -6.24
CA THR A 2 -1.34 -5.50 -5.48
C THR A 2 -2.14 -4.25 -5.06
N LEU A 3 -1.61 -3.43 -4.14
CA LEU A 3 -2.26 -2.17 -3.72
C LEU A 3 -2.52 -1.24 -4.91
N LEU A 4 -1.54 -1.04 -5.80
CA LEU A 4 -1.71 -0.19 -7.00
C LEU A 4 -2.79 -0.74 -7.94
N ASN A 5 -2.85 -2.07 -8.14
CA ASN A 5 -3.89 -2.68 -8.95
C ASN A 5 -5.28 -2.53 -8.31
N ALA A 6 -5.38 -2.68 -6.99
CA ALA A 6 -6.64 -2.49 -6.26
C ALA A 6 -7.13 -1.04 -6.38
N LEU A 7 -6.26 -0.05 -6.14
CA LEU A 7 -6.60 1.36 -6.27
C LEU A 7 -7.09 1.71 -7.68
N LYS A 8 -6.44 1.19 -8.73
CA LYS A 8 -6.92 1.37 -10.12
C LYS A 8 -8.29 0.76 -10.37
N GLN A 9 -8.55 -0.45 -9.88
CA GLN A 9 -9.85 -1.13 -10.07
C GLN A 9 -11.00 -0.47 -9.30
N THR A 10 -10.73 0.03 -8.09
CA THR A 10 -11.77 0.63 -7.24
C THR A 10 -11.94 2.14 -7.46
N GLY A 11 -11.18 2.76 -8.38
CA GLY A 11 -11.11 4.21 -8.50
C GLY A 11 -10.55 4.91 -7.26
N GLY A 12 -9.79 4.17 -6.44
CA GLY A 12 -9.16 4.70 -5.22
C GLY A 12 -7.96 5.58 -5.57
N LYS A 13 -7.83 6.71 -4.86
CA LYS A 13 -6.74 7.68 -5.10
C LYS A 13 -5.52 7.44 -4.21
N ARG A 14 -5.73 7.06 -2.95
CA ARG A 14 -4.68 6.95 -1.91
C ARG A 14 -4.74 5.59 -1.24
N GLY A 15 -3.57 5.06 -0.89
CA GLY A 15 -3.47 3.82 -0.13
C GLY A 15 -2.16 3.72 0.63
N VAL A 16 -2.13 2.82 1.61
CA VAL A 16 -0.93 2.51 2.39
C VAL A 16 -0.66 1.02 2.30
N ALA A 17 0.59 0.66 1.99
CA ALA A 17 1.09 -0.70 2.12
C ALA A 17 2.05 -0.76 3.31
N SER A 18 2.07 -1.88 4.03
CA SER A 18 3.02 -2.09 5.12
C SER A 18 3.57 -3.51 5.09
N LEU A 19 4.80 -3.66 5.56
CA LEU A 19 5.49 -4.92 5.71
C LEU A 19 5.97 -5.05 7.14
N CYS A 20 5.53 -6.10 7.84
CA CYS A 20 6.10 -6.52 9.11
C CYS A 20 7.44 -7.22 8.85
N ILE A 21 8.45 -6.88 9.63
CA ILE A 21 9.78 -7.45 9.59
C ILE A 21 10.00 -8.19 10.92
N GLY A 22 10.61 -9.39 10.85
CA GLY A 22 10.92 -10.17 12.06
C GLY A 22 11.76 -9.37 13.05
N GLY A 23 11.53 -9.57 14.35
CA GLY A 23 12.21 -8.80 15.41
C GLY A 23 11.41 -7.59 15.92
N GLY A 24 10.19 -7.36 15.44
CA GLY A 24 9.29 -6.34 15.96
C GLY A 24 9.30 -5.02 15.19
N GLU A 25 9.86 -5.00 13.99
CA GLU A 25 9.93 -3.82 13.13
C GLU A 25 8.86 -3.85 12.04
N ALA A 26 8.46 -2.68 11.55
CA ALA A 26 7.55 -2.57 10.42
C ALA A 26 7.86 -1.32 9.60
N THR A 27 7.76 -1.47 8.28
CA THR A 27 7.89 -0.35 7.32
C THR A 27 6.56 -0.12 6.63
N SER A 28 6.22 1.14 6.38
CA SER A 28 4.98 1.54 5.71
C SER A 28 5.27 2.52 4.58
N LEU A 29 4.51 2.42 3.49
CA LEU A 29 4.59 3.31 2.34
C LEU A 29 3.18 3.83 2.01
N ALA A 30 3.04 5.15 2.01
CA ALA A 30 1.87 5.83 1.48
C ALA A 30 2.07 6.12 -0.02
N VAL A 31 1.04 5.85 -0.83
CA VAL A 31 1.04 6.09 -2.27
C VAL A 31 -0.21 6.83 -2.70
N GLU A 32 -0.07 7.68 -3.71
CA GLU A 32 -1.17 8.36 -4.39
C GLU A 32 -1.07 8.07 -5.90
N LEU A 33 -2.19 7.70 -6.53
CA LEU A 33 -2.30 7.58 -7.98
C LEU A 33 -2.59 8.96 -8.58
N LEU A 34 -1.79 9.34 -9.58
CA LEU A 34 -1.96 10.54 -10.40
C LEU A 34 -2.97 10.29 -11.53
#